data_AF-A0A947YSX9-F1
#
_entry.id   AF-A0A947YSX9-F1
#
_cell.length_a   1.000
_cell.length_b   1.000
_cell.length_c   1.000
_cell.angle_alpha   90.00
_cell.angle_beta   90.00
_cell.angle_gamma   90.00
#
_symmetry.space_group_name_H-M   'P 1'
#
loop_
_entity.id
_entity.type
_entity.pdbx_description
1 polymer ?
#
loop_
_entity_poly.entity_id
_entity_poly.type
_entity_poly.pdbx_seq_one_letter_code
_entity_poly.pdbx_strand_id
1 'polypeptide(L)'
;MEDGINPVKDKLRNLARGLLVERSRPKDHWEIAVLLETSGRVNTDLLSRTHSKDIFDLARKTYEVISDEDFTFKDEELKKKKKRPSFPIRFAKYYLKGLFFAMPMAVQVFAMLFLQYSLWAWMYFSIPEATAIALGTIASFVVTGGFAQIIGRKGLFYIHQDEDILTMKVSYAFLLMGFITVITVGVIFLLVQFIFGFFPGWMTRYILIYYFLLAFLWLGFAILYMQKRTGLCTIIVALGILVVHIIMTFGQRISIFKGQLIVWAHIVGLSTAIILAFISGFLILRRRARKSEELFRAKEMPRFSMLIYSVAPYFFYGFFYFLFLCLDRLVS
;
A
#
# COMPACT_ATOMS: atom_id res chain seq x y z
N MET A 1 37.46 -54.38 -29.45
CA MET A 1 37.04 -53.39 -28.44
C MET A 1 35.56 -53.13 -28.68
N GLU A 2 34.72 -54.03 -28.17
CA GLU A 2 33.27 -53.87 -28.14
C GLU A 2 32.94 -53.13 -26.84
N ASP A 3 32.50 -51.87 -26.95
CA ASP A 3 31.89 -51.16 -25.82
C ASP A 3 30.57 -51.85 -25.50
N GLY A 4 30.59 -52.68 -24.46
CA GLY A 4 29.40 -53.36 -23.93
C GLY A 4 28.43 -52.32 -23.35
N ILE A 5 27.44 -51.94 -24.16
CA ILE A 5 26.33 -51.08 -23.75
C ILE A 5 25.58 -51.79 -22.61
N ASN A 6 25.72 -51.29 -21.37
CA ASN A 6 24.99 -51.81 -20.23
C ASN A 6 23.52 -51.36 -20.33
N PRO A 7 22.56 -52.28 -20.61
CA PRO A 7 21.17 -51.93 -20.89
C PRO A 7 20.44 -51.33 -19.68
N VAL A 8 20.96 -51.53 -18.47
CA VAL A 8 20.44 -50.93 -17.24
C VAL A 8 20.88 -49.46 -17.15
N LYS A 9 22.14 -49.17 -17.48
CA LYS A 9 22.70 -47.81 -17.43
C LYS A 9 21.98 -46.87 -18.41
N ASP A 10 21.67 -47.36 -19.62
CA ASP A 10 20.93 -46.58 -20.61
C ASP A 10 19.48 -46.28 -20.20
N LYS A 11 18.82 -47.22 -19.51
CA LYS A 11 17.48 -46.98 -18.96
C LYS A 11 17.50 -45.91 -17.85
N LEU A 12 18.49 -45.96 -16.95
CA LEU A 12 18.69 -44.94 -15.92
C LEU A 12 19.00 -43.58 -16.53
N ARG A 13 19.81 -43.54 -17.59
CA ARG A 13 20.13 -42.30 -18.33
C ARG A 13 18.88 -41.70 -18.99
N ASN A 14 18.04 -42.52 -19.64
CA ASN A 14 16.79 -42.06 -20.24
C ASN A 14 15.79 -41.56 -19.19
N LEU A 15 15.73 -42.24 -18.04
CA LEU A 15 14.93 -41.81 -16.89
C LEU A 15 15.40 -40.46 -16.35
N ALA A 16 16.72 -40.30 -16.13
CA ALA A 16 17.34 -39.06 -15.69
C ALA A 16 17.07 -37.91 -16.68
N ARG A 17 17.30 -38.13 -17.98
CA ARG A 17 16.99 -37.13 -19.02
C ARG A 17 15.53 -36.71 -18.97
N GLY A 18 14.61 -37.68 -18.89
CA GLY A 18 13.17 -37.42 -18.82
C GLY A 18 12.73 -36.68 -17.56
N LEU A 19 13.43 -36.83 -16.43
CA LEU A 19 13.15 -36.12 -15.18
C LEU A 19 13.73 -34.70 -15.17
N LEU A 20 14.85 -34.49 -15.85
CA LEU A 20 15.66 -33.28 -15.79
C LEU A 20 15.44 -32.29 -16.95
N VAL A 21 14.60 -32.62 -17.96
CA VAL A 21 14.35 -31.77 -19.17
C VAL A 21 14.07 -30.30 -18.83
N GLU A 22 13.44 -30.01 -17.69
CA GLU A 22 13.10 -28.64 -17.27
C GLU A 22 13.49 -28.30 -15.84
N ARG A 23 14.39 -29.09 -15.21
CA ARG A 23 14.70 -28.95 -13.78
C ARG A 23 16.18 -28.67 -13.54
N SER A 24 16.45 -28.03 -12.40
CA SER A 24 17.80 -27.72 -11.94
C SER A 24 18.54 -28.99 -11.49
N ARG A 25 19.87 -28.90 -11.37
CA ARG A 25 20.72 -30.02 -10.93
C ARG A 25 20.28 -30.50 -9.54
N PRO A 26 19.91 -31.77 -9.38
CA PRO A 26 19.51 -32.31 -8.08
C PRO A 26 20.71 -32.29 -7.13
N LYS A 27 20.47 -31.90 -5.89
CA LYS A 27 21.52 -31.79 -4.86
C LYS A 27 21.89 -33.14 -4.29
N ASP A 28 20.91 -34.03 -4.14
CA ASP A 28 21.08 -35.37 -3.58
C ASP A 28 20.10 -36.37 -4.20
N HIS A 29 20.25 -37.64 -3.81
CA HIS A 29 19.38 -38.73 -4.25
C HIS A 29 17.95 -38.63 -3.66
N TRP A 30 17.73 -37.87 -2.58
CA TRP A 30 16.39 -37.65 -2.02
C TRP A 30 15.55 -36.74 -2.90
N GLU A 31 16.16 -35.70 -3.46
CA GLU A 31 15.50 -34.82 -4.43
C GLU A 31 15.04 -35.63 -5.66
N ILE A 32 15.85 -36.58 -6.13
CA ILE A 32 15.47 -37.50 -7.20
C ILE A 32 14.32 -38.43 -6.80
N ALA A 33 14.31 -38.94 -5.56
CA ALA A 33 13.21 -39.77 -5.07
C ALA A 33 11.87 -39.02 -5.10
N VAL A 34 11.87 -37.76 -4.66
CA VAL A 34 10.68 -36.89 -4.71
C VAL A 34 10.26 -36.64 -6.17
N LEU A 35 11.20 -36.43 -7.08
CA LEU A 35 10.90 -36.26 -8.51
C LEU A 35 10.29 -37.52 -9.12
N LEU A 36 10.81 -38.69 -8.78
CA LEU A 36 10.29 -39.97 -9.23
C LEU A 36 8.88 -40.21 -8.70
N GLU A 37 8.64 -39.93 -7.43
CA GLU A 37 7.33 -40.10 -6.77
C GLU A 37 6.28 -39.13 -7.34
N THR A 38 6.60 -37.84 -7.43
CA THR A 38 5.68 -36.81 -7.93
C THR A 38 5.41 -36.91 -9.44
N SER A 39 6.34 -37.47 -10.21
CA SER A 39 6.14 -37.66 -11.65
C SER A 39 5.21 -38.84 -11.98
N GLY A 40 4.90 -39.71 -11.01
CA GLY A 40 4.10 -40.92 -11.24
C GLY A 40 4.74 -41.91 -12.22
N ARG A 41 6.05 -41.78 -12.50
CA ARG A 41 6.76 -42.59 -13.52
C ARG A 41 7.30 -43.91 -12.97
N VAL A 42 7.18 -44.15 -11.67
CA VAL A 42 7.66 -45.39 -11.04
C VAL A 42 6.58 -46.45 -11.11
N ASN A 43 6.89 -47.56 -11.79
CA ASN A 43 6.08 -48.77 -11.83
C ASN A 43 6.92 -49.99 -11.45
N THR A 44 6.26 -51.08 -11.04
CA THR A 44 6.91 -52.36 -10.69
C THR A 44 7.76 -52.94 -11.83
N ASP A 45 7.36 -52.71 -13.09
CA ASP A 45 8.13 -53.08 -14.29
C ASP A 45 9.43 -52.26 -14.44
N LEU A 46 9.44 -51.00 -14.01
CA LEU A 46 10.65 -50.16 -14.06
C LEU A 46 11.66 -50.59 -12.98
N LEU A 47 11.18 -50.96 -11.79
CA LEU A 47 12.01 -51.45 -10.69
C LEU A 47 12.67 -52.79 -11.05
N SER A 48 11.92 -53.72 -11.63
CA SER A 48 12.47 -55.02 -12.06
C SER A 48 13.51 -54.87 -13.17
N ARG A 49 13.26 -54.01 -14.17
CA ARG A 49 14.16 -53.74 -15.29
C ARG A 49 15.43 -52.98 -14.93
N THR A 50 15.45 -52.31 -13.78
CA THR A 50 16.62 -51.57 -13.27
C THR A 50 17.27 -52.27 -12.06
N HIS A 51 16.79 -53.47 -11.72
CA HIS A 51 17.19 -54.23 -10.53
C HIS A 51 17.13 -53.40 -9.24
N SER A 52 16.16 -52.50 -9.12
CA SER A 52 16.01 -51.59 -7.98
C SER A 52 15.00 -52.14 -6.98
N LYS A 53 15.36 -52.13 -5.69
CA LYS A 53 14.51 -52.69 -4.63
C LYS A 53 13.29 -51.82 -4.32
N ASP A 54 13.48 -50.51 -4.36
CA ASP A 54 12.47 -49.51 -4.06
C ASP A 54 12.76 -48.19 -4.81
N ILE A 55 11.90 -47.19 -4.61
CA ILE A 55 12.07 -45.84 -5.18
C ILE A 55 13.38 -45.19 -4.76
N PHE A 56 13.85 -45.43 -3.54
CA PHE A 56 15.06 -44.80 -3.00
C PHE A 56 16.33 -45.40 -3.61
N ASP A 57 16.34 -46.71 -3.84
CA ASP A 57 17.41 -47.43 -4.53
C ASP A 57 17.45 -47.03 -6.01
N LEU A 58 16.29 -46.87 -6.65
CA LEU A 58 16.19 -46.33 -8.00
C LEU A 58 16.72 -44.88 -8.07
N ALA A 59 16.35 -44.05 -7.10
CA ALA A 59 16.81 -42.66 -7.01
C ALA A 59 18.32 -42.55 -6.79
N ARG A 60 18.90 -43.43 -5.97
CA ARG A 60 20.36 -43.50 -5.74
C ARG A 60 21.11 -43.86 -7.01
N LYS A 61 20.70 -44.93 -7.70
CA LYS A 61 21.31 -45.35 -8.97
C LYS A 61 21.16 -44.29 -10.07
N THR A 62 20.01 -43.62 -10.10
CA THR A 62 19.79 -42.49 -11.03
C THR A 62 20.70 -41.32 -10.68
N TYR A 63 20.89 -41.00 -9.40
CA TYR A 63 21.81 -39.95 -8.94
C TYR A 63 23.28 -40.25 -9.27
N GLU A 64 23.72 -41.50 -9.13
CA GLU A 64 25.07 -41.95 -9.49
C GLU A 64 25.33 -41.74 -10.99
N VAL A 65 24.40 -42.14 -11.85
CA VAL A 65 24.50 -41.90 -13.31
C VAL A 65 24.54 -40.41 -13.65
N ILE A 66 23.81 -39.57 -12.90
CA ILE A 66 23.82 -38.12 -13.09
C ILE A 66 25.13 -37.48 -12.58
N SER A 67 25.79 -38.10 -11.60
CA SER A 67 27.04 -37.60 -11.00
C SER A 67 28.28 -38.00 -11.79
N ASP A 68 28.24 -39.19 -12.40
CA ASP A 68 29.35 -39.76 -13.18
C ASP A 68 29.38 -39.26 -14.64
N GLU A 69 28.30 -38.63 -15.11
CA GLU A 69 28.17 -38.21 -16.51
C GLU A 69 27.84 -36.72 -16.65
N ASP A 70 28.33 -36.09 -17.72
CA ASP A 70 28.02 -34.70 -18.04
C ASP A 70 26.57 -34.55 -18.53
N PHE A 71 25.65 -34.37 -17.59
CA PHE A 71 24.28 -33.95 -17.87
C PHE A 71 24.20 -32.42 -18.05
N THR A 72 23.53 -31.99 -19.11
CA THR A 72 23.17 -30.58 -19.30
C THR A 72 21.94 -30.26 -18.45
N PHE A 73 22.15 -29.51 -17.38
CA PHE A 73 21.06 -29.00 -16.57
C PHE A 73 20.62 -27.64 -17.09
N LYS A 74 19.33 -27.36 -17.01
CA LYS A 74 18.87 -25.98 -17.08
C LYS A 74 19.40 -25.34 -15.80
N ASP A 75 20.47 -24.53 -15.93
CA ASP A 75 20.89 -23.66 -14.85
C ASP A 75 19.68 -22.80 -14.51
N GLU A 76 18.92 -23.18 -13.48
CA GLU A 76 18.21 -22.19 -12.68
C GLU A 76 19.32 -21.24 -12.30
N GLU A 77 19.33 -20.07 -12.95
CA GLU A 77 20.17 -18.93 -12.67
C GLU A 77 20.68 -19.07 -11.25
N LEU A 78 21.88 -19.63 -11.09
CA LEU A 78 22.51 -19.84 -9.79
C LEU A 78 22.51 -18.46 -9.21
N LYS A 79 21.53 -18.20 -8.33
CA LYS A 79 20.97 -16.87 -8.07
C LYS A 79 22.11 -15.91 -8.19
N LYS A 80 22.16 -15.09 -9.26
CA LYS A 80 23.03 -13.91 -9.28
C LYS A 80 22.73 -13.28 -7.95
N LYS A 81 23.58 -13.49 -6.94
CA LYS A 81 23.44 -12.92 -5.61
C LYS A 81 23.64 -11.47 -5.96
N LYS A 82 22.55 -10.77 -6.32
CA LYS A 82 22.56 -9.36 -6.70
C LYS A 82 23.40 -8.74 -5.61
N LYS A 83 24.61 -8.28 -5.97
CA LYS A 83 25.62 -7.85 -4.99
C LYS A 83 24.87 -6.99 -4.01
N ARG A 84 24.67 -7.53 -2.81
CA ARG A 84 23.80 -6.92 -1.82
C ARG A 84 24.43 -5.55 -1.60
N PRO A 85 23.74 -4.43 -1.90
CA PRO A 85 24.36 -3.12 -1.83
C PRO A 85 24.98 -2.96 -0.44
N SER A 86 26.14 -2.30 -0.40
CA SER A 86 26.88 -2.07 0.84
C SER A 86 25.94 -1.50 1.90
N PHE A 87 26.19 -1.85 3.15
CA PHE A 87 25.38 -1.40 4.28
C PHE A 87 24.99 0.09 4.22
N PRO A 88 25.91 1.05 3.96
CA PRO A 88 25.55 2.47 3.89
C PRO A 88 24.57 2.80 2.75
N ILE A 89 24.74 2.21 1.56
CA ILE A 89 23.82 2.44 0.44
C ILE A 89 22.43 1.89 0.77
N ARG A 90 22.36 0.74 1.44
CA ARG A 90 21.10 0.13 1.85
C ARG A 90 20.41 0.95 2.94
N PHE A 91 21.19 1.38 3.94
CA PHE A 91 20.72 2.27 4.99
C PHE A 91 20.15 3.56 4.39
N ALA A 92 20.93 4.26 3.56
CA ALA A 92 20.50 5.48 2.89
C ALA A 92 19.22 5.25 2.07
N LYS A 93 19.15 4.16 1.30
CA LYS A 93 17.96 3.84 0.49
C LYS A 93 16.70 3.67 1.34
N TYR A 94 16.76 2.92 2.44
CA TYR A 94 15.59 2.68 3.28
C TYR A 94 15.26 3.88 4.17
N TYR A 95 16.28 4.58 4.67
CA TYR A 95 16.13 5.81 5.44
C TYR A 95 15.45 6.90 4.61
N LEU A 96 15.97 7.18 3.40
CA LEU A 96 15.37 8.14 2.48
C LEU A 96 13.95 7.72 2.11
N LYS A 97 13.70 6.42 1.86
CA LYS A 97 12.35 5.93 1.58
C LYS A 97 11.39 6.15 2.76
N GLY A 98 11.86 6.02 4.00
CA GLY A 98 11.11 6.39 5.20
C GLY A 98 10.86 7.89 5.27
N LEU A 99 11.88 8.70 4.98
CA LEU A 99 11.78 10.17 4.98
C LEU A 99 10.77 10.69 3.93
N PHE A 100 10.67 10.04 2.77
CA PHE A 100 9.68 10.34 1.74
C PHE A 100 8.22 10.24 2.22
N PHE A 101 7.95 9.53 3.32
CA PHE A 101 6.62 9.50 3.94
C PHE A 101 6.24 10.86 4.56
N ALA A 102 7.22 11.56 5.14
CA ALA A 102 7.04 12.85 5.82
C ALA A 102 7.15 14.06 4.86
N MET A 103 7.59 13.85 3.61
CA MET A 103 7.78 14.92 2.62
C MET A 103 6.54 15.79 2.36
N PRO A 104 5.29 15.27 2.30
CA PRO A 104 4.12 16.13 2.13
C PRO A 104 4.00 17.16 3.25
N MET A 105 4.31 16.78 4.49
CA MET A 105 4.31 17.69 5.64
C MET A 105 5.51 18.64 5.61
N ALA A 106 6.69 18.17 5.22
CA ALA A 106 7.87 19.02 5.09
C ALA A 106 7.63 20.18 4.10
N VAL A 107 6.96 19.91 2.97
CA VAL A 107 6.58 20.95 2.00
C VAL A 107 5.64 22.00 2.63
N GLN A 108 4.72 21.60 3.51
CA GLN A 108 3.87 22.56 4.24
C GLN A 108 4.70 23.48 5.14
N VAL A 109 5.68 22.93 5.86
CA VAL A 109 6.57 23.70 6.73
C VAL A 109 7.41 24.68 5.91
N PHE A 110 7.99 24.24 4.79
CA PHE A 110 8.73 25.13 3.90
C PHE A 110 7.84 26.23 3.32
N ALA A 111 6.62 25.91 2.90
CA ALA A 111 5.67 26.91 2.43
C ALA A 111 5.35 27.94 3.53
N MET A 112 5.12 27.49 4.77
CA MET A 112 4.90 28.39 5.89
C MET A 112 6.10 29.31 6.16
N LEU A 113 7.34 28.81 6.05
CA LEU A 113 8.55 29.61 6.29
C LEU A 113 8.80 30.66 5.19
N PHE A 114 8.60 30.30 3.92
CA PHE A 114 8.94 31.17 2.78
C PHE A 114 7.76 32.00 2.26
N LEU A 115 6.54 31.45 2.31
CA LEU A 115 5.32 32.09 1.79
C LEU A 115 4.44 32.66 2.91
N GLN A 116 4.71 32.34 4.18
CA GLN A 116 3.90 32.70 5.36
C GLN A 116 2.48 32.08 5.38
N TYR A 117 2.17 31.23 4.41
CA TYR A 117 1.01 30.33 4.38
C TYR A 117 1.40 28.97 3.81
N SER A 118 0.56 28.01 4.12
CA SER A 118 0.64 26.62 3.66
C SER A 118 -0.70 26.26 3.02
N LEU A 119 -0.97 24.96 2.82
CA LEU A 119 -2.22 24.52 2.20
C LEU A 119 -3.46 24.82 3.07
N TRP A 120 -3.30 24.88 4.39
CA TRP A 120 -4.41 25.09 5.33
C TRP A 120 -4.07 25.95 6.55
N ALA A 121 -2.84 26.46 6.68
CA ALA A 121 -2.42 27.32 7.79
C ALA A 121 -1.78 28.60 7.28
N TRP A 122 -2.00 29.71 8.00
CA TRP A 122 -1.50 31.05 7.68
C TRP A 122 -0.96 31.72 8.93
N MET A 123 0.14 32.46 8.79
CA MET A 123 0.88 33.03 9.93
C MET A 123 0.10 34.12 10.67
N TYR A 124 -0.84 34.80 10.00
CA TYR A 124 -1.55 35.95 10.53
C TYR A 124 -3.00 35.64 10.94
N PHE A 125 -3.37 34.37 11.10
CA PHE A 125 -4.65 34.03 11.70
C PHE A 125 -4.73 34.56 13.13
N SER A 126 -5.87 35.13 13.49
CA SER A 126 -6.15 35.46 14.88
C SER A 126 -6.24 34.20 15.73
N ILE A 127 -6.01 34.33 17.05
CA ILE A 127 -6.07 33.20 17.99
C ILE A 127 -7.41 32.41 17.84
N PRO A 128 -8.58 33.06 17.77
CA PRO A 128 -9.85 32.34 17.60
C PRO A 128 -9.96 31.59 16.27
N GLU A 129 -9.43 32.14 15.18
CA GLU A 129 -9.43 31.49 13.85
C GLU A 129 -8.47 30.29 13.84
N ALA A 130 -7.25 30.46 14.35
CA ALA A 130 -6.28 29.39 14.46
C ALA A 130 -6.82 28.24 15.33
N THR A 131 -7.52 28.55 16.42
CA THR A 131 -8.19 27.57 17.28
C THR A 131 -9.29 26.82 16.53
N ALA A 132 -10.14 27.53 15.77
CA ALA A 132 -11.18 26.91 14.95
C ALA A 132 -10.61 25.91 13.93
N ILE A 133 -9.54 26.30 13.24
CA ILE A 133 -8.84 25.46 12.26
C ILE A 133 -8.18 24.27 12.94
N ALA A 134 -7.57 24.48 14.12
CA ALA A 134 -6.96 23.41 14.90
C ALA A 134 -7.99 22.36 15.35
N LEU A 135 -9.15 22.79 15.87
CA LEU A 135 -10.24 21.89 16.25
C LEU A 135 -10.76 21.09 15.05
N GLY A 136 -10.98 21.73 13.90
CA GLY A 136 -11.37 21.05 12.67
C GLY A 136 -10.31 20.04 12.21
N THR A 137 -9.04 20.40 12.31
CA THR A 137 -7.89 19.53 11.98
C THR A 137 -7.83 18.31 12.89
N ILE A 138 -7.93 18.50 14.21
CA ILE A 138 -7.93 17.42 15.21
C ILE A 138 -9.09 16.47 14.95
N ALA A 139 -10.31 17.00 14.82
CA ALA A 139 -11.48 16.19 14.51
C ALA A 139 -11.32 15.40 13.20
N SER A 140 -10.71 16.00 12.17
CA SER A 140 -10.46 15.33 10.90
C SER A 140 -9.51 14.13 11.05
N PHE A 141 -8.46 14.26 11.86
CA PHE A 141 -7.51 13.18 12.11
C PHE A 141 -8.11 12.05 12.94
N VAL A 142 -8.81 12.39 14.02
CA VAL A 142 -9.44 11.41 14.91
C VAL A 142 -10.47 10.57 14.14
N VAL A 143 -11.34 11.23 13.35
CA VAL A 143 -12.41 10.54 12.61
C VAL A 143 -11.86 9.68 11.46
N THR A 144 -10.86 10.17 10.71
CA THR A 144 -10.36 9.47 9.52
C THR A 144 -9.20 8.51 9.80
N GLY A 145 -8.52 8.66 10.93
CA GLY A 145 -7.31 7.91 11.26
C GLY A 145 -7.50 6.40 11.28
N GLY A 146 -8.60 5.92 11.87
CA GLY A 146 -8.95 4.49 11.87
C GLY A 146 -9.14 3.95 10.45
N PHE A 147 -9.85 4.68 9.59
CA PHE A 147 -10.05 4.28 8.19
C PHE A 147 -8.75 4.27 7.40
N ALA A 148 -7.88 5.26 7.60
CA ALA A 148 -6.57 5.30 6.96
C ALA A 148 -5.71 4.07 7.34
N GLN A 149 -5.75 3.64 8.61
CA GLN A 149 -5.06 2.43 9.06
C GLN A 149 -5.65 1.15 8.43
N ILE A 150 -6.98 1.02 8.38
CA ILE A 150 -7.60 -0.15 7.75
C ILE A 150 -7.25 -0.22 6.25
N ILE A 151 -7.43 0.89 5.52
CA ILE A 151 -7.15 0.97 4.08
C ILE A 151 -5.68 0.62 3.83
N GLY A 152 -4.76 1.20 4.61
CA GLY A 152 -3.34 0.88 4.55
C GLY A 152 -3.08 -0.60 4.78
N ARG A 153 -3.62 -1.20 5.85
CA ARG A 153 -3.33 -2.57 6.24
C ARG A 153 -3.92 -3.61 5.29
N LYS A 154 -5.22 -3.57 5.04
CA LYS A 154 -5.91 -4.55 4.17
C LYS A 154 -5.62 -4.33 2.70
N GLY A 155 -5.55 -3.07 2.29
CA GLY A 155 -5.19 -2.74 0.93
C GLY A 155 -3.78 -3.20 0.59
N LEU A 156 -2.78 -2.95 1.45
CA LEU A 156 -1.44 -3.50 1.26
C LEU A 156 -1.44 -5.03 1.29
N PHE A 157 -2.23 -5.67 2.16
CA PHE A 157 -2.31 -7.13 2.24
C PHE A 157 -2.70 -7.74 0.89
N TYR A 158 -3.78 -7.25 0.26
CA TYR A 158 -4.21 -7.75 -1.04
C TYR A 158 -3.26 -7.38 -2.18
N ILE A 159 -2.60 -6.21 -2.12
CA ILE A 159 -1.54 -5.85 -3.07
C ILE A 159 -0.37 -6.84 -3.02
N HIS A 160 0.02 -7.34 -1.84
CA HIS A 160 1.10 -8.32 -1.73
C HIS A 160 0.69 -9.75 -2.10
N GLN A 161 -0.61 -10.00 -2.27
CA GLN A 161 -1.16 -11.26 -2.79
C GLN A 161 -1.45 -11.20 -4.29
N ASP A 162 -1.10 -10.09 -4.96
CA ASP A 162 -1.42 -9.82 -6.36
C ASP A 162 -2.95 -9.85 -6.64
N GLU A 163 -3.75 -9.58 -5.61
CA GLU A 163 -5.21 -9.55 -5.64
C GLU A 163 -5.73 -8.13 -5.84
N ASP A 164 -5.51 -7.60 -7.05
CA ASP A 164 -5.76 -6.19 -7.38
C ASP A 164 -7.24 -5.81 -7.38
N ILE A 165 -8.11 -6.69 -7.86
CA ILE A 165 -9.57 -6.48 -7.83
C ILE A 165 -10.06 -6.39 -6.39
N LEU A 166 -9.58 -7.29 -5.52
CA LEU A 166 -9.99 -7.31 -4.12
C LEU A 166 -9.42 -6.12 -3.35
N THR A 167 -8.19 -5.70 -3.67
CA THR A 167 -7.61 -4.43 -3.20
C THR A 167 -8.56 -3.27 -3.51
N MET A 168 -9.03 -3.17 -4.75
CA MET A 168 -9.93 -2.09 -5.17
C MET A 168 -11.25 -2.12 -4.39
N LYS A 169 -11.95 -3.26 -4.39
CA LYS A 169 -13.27 -3.39 -3.74
C LYS A 169 -13.21 -3.10 -2.24
N VAL A 170 -12.22 -3.68 -1.55
CA VAL A 170 -12.05 -3.50 -0.10
C VAL A 170 -11.67 -2.06 0.25
N SER A 171 -10.75 -1.46 -0.50
CA SER A 171 -10.34 -0.08 -0.25
C SER A 171 -11.49 0.89 -0.47
N TYR A 172 -12.32 0.69 -1.50
CA TYR A 172 -13.52 1.52 -1.73
C TYR A 172 -14.60 1.32 -0.69
N ALA A 173 -14.82 0.10 -0.20
CA ALA A 173 -15.77 -0.14 0.88
C ALA A 173 -15.37 0.63 2.16
N PHE A 174 -14.09 0.55 2.56
CA PHE A 174 -13.60 1.31 3.72
C PHE A 174 -13.57 2.83 3.48
N LEU A 175 -13.25 3.25 2.26
CA LEU A 175 -13.30 4.65 1.88
C LEU A 175 -14.72 5.22 1.99
N LEU A 176 -15.72 4.50 1.48
CA LEU A 176 -17.13 4.89 1.56
C LEU A 176 -17.62 4.95 3.00
N MET A 177 -17.28 3.96 3.83
CA MET A 177 -17.57 4.01 5.26
C MET A 177 -16.90 5.22 5.94
N GLY A 178 -15.67 5.56 5.56
CA GLY A 178 -14.98 6.76 6.01
C GLY A 178 -15.75 8.03 5.63
N PHE A 179 -16.19 8.16 4.39
CA PHE A 179 -17.00 9.29 3.92
C PHE A 179 -18.32 9.43 4.71
N ILE A 180 -19.06 8.32 4.86
CA ILE A 180 -20.32 8.31 5.63
C ILE A 180 -20.06 8.73 7.08
N THR A 181 -18.98 8.24 7.69
CA THR A 181 -18.63 8.57 9.07
C THR A 181 -18.26 10.05 9.22
N VAL A 182 -17.49 10.61 8.29
CA VAL A 182 -17.14 12.04 8.28
C VAL A 182 -18.40 12.91 8.18
N ILE A 183 -19.33 12.58 7.29
CA ILE A 183 -20.61 13.30 7.17
C ILE A 183 -21.42 13.17 8.46
N THR A 184 -21.53 11.96 9.00
CA THR A 184 -22.32 11.68 10.21
C THR A 184 -21.79 12.46 11.42
N VAL A 185 -20.47 12.44 11.64
CA VAL A 185 -19.86 13.19 12.76
C VAL A 185 -20.01 14.69 12.56
N GLY A 186 -19.88 15.21 11.33
CA GLY A 186 -20.15 16.62 11.03
C GLY A 186 -21.60 17.04 11.32
N VAL A 187 -22.57 16.20 10.99
CA VAL A 187 -23.99 16.42 11.31
C VAL A 187 -24.24 16.37 12.81
N ILE A 188 -23.67 15.38 13.52
CA ILE A 188 -23.77 15.31 14.99
C ILE A 188 -23.18 16.56 15.63
N PHE A 189 -22.02 17.03 15.17
CA PHE A 189 -21.41 18.26 15.66
C PHE A 189 -22.33 19.47 15.45
N LEU A 190 -22.95 19.60 14.28
CA LEU A 190 -23.93 20.66 14.00
C LEU A 190 -25.15 20.59 14.93
N LEU A 191 -25.67 19.40 15.20
CA LEU A 191 -26.81 19.22 16.11
C LEU A 191 -26.44 19.61 17.55
N VAL A 192 -25.27 19.16 18.03
CA VAL A 192 -24.75 19.53 19.35
C VAL A 192 -24.56 21.04 19.44
N GLN A 193 -23.97 21.65 18.42
CA GLN A 193 -23.79 23.10 18.35
C GLN A 193 -25.14 23.85 18.34
N PHE A 194 -26.15 23.34 17.64
CA PHE A 194 -27.48 23.95 17.59
C PHE A 194 -28.19 23.90 18.96
N ILE A 195 -28.04 22.80 19.70
CA ILE A 195 -28.69 22.61 21.01
C ILE A 195 -27.99 23.43 22.11
N PHE A 196 -26.65 23.38 22.16
CA PHE A 196 -25.89 23.93 23.28
C PHE A 196 -25.23 25.29 23.00
N GLY A 197 -25.06 25.67 21.73
CA GLY A 197 -24.49 26.98 21.37
C GLY A 197 -23.03 27.17 21.78
N PHE A 198 -22.21 26.12 21.86
CA PHE A 198 -20.84 26.17 22.38
C PHE A 198 -19.96 27.22 21.68
N PHE A 199 -20.07 27.36 20.37
CA PHE A 199 -19.23 28.25 19.57
C PHE A 199 -20.02 29.35 18.85
N PRO A 200 -19.42 30.52 18.58
CA PRO A 200 -19.99 31.48 17.65
C PRO A 200 -20.19 30.87 16.25
N GLY A 201 -21.24 31.31 15.54
CA GLY A 201 -21.58 30.76 14.22
C GLY A 201 -20.46 30.87 13.18
N TRP A 202 -19.68 31.96 13.21
CA TRP A 202 -18.54 32.12 12.31
C TRP A 202 -17.41 31.11 12.61
N MET A 203 -17.17 30.80 13.88
CA MET A 203 -16.15 29.86 14.33
C MET A 203 -16.55 28.43 13.96
N THR A 204 -17.82 28.09 14.19
CA THR A 204 -18.42 26.81 13.78
C THR A 204 -18.23 26.55 12.29
N ARG A 205 -18.44 27.58 11.44
CA ARG A 205 -18.21 27.46 9.99
C ARG A 205 -16.76 27.12 9.67
N TYR A 206 -15.78 27.76 10.31
CA TYR A 206 -14.37 27.46 10.09
C TYR A 206 -14.01 26.05 10.55
N ILE A 207 -14.46 25.63 11.74
CA ILE A 207 -14.26 24.26 12.22
C ILE A 207 -14.74 23.25 11.18
N LEU A 208 -15.97 23.41 10.68
CA LEU A 208 -16.57 22.49 9.72
C LEU A 208 -15.89 22.50 8.35
N ILE A 209 -15.56 23.67 7.80
CA ILE A 209 -14.89 23.79 6.50
C ILE A 209 -13.57 23.01 6.52
N TYR A 210 -12.71 23.29 7.51
CA TYR A 210 -11.42 22.61 7.60
C TYR A 210 -11.56 21.14 8.00
N TYR A 211 -12.52 20.81 8.86
CA TYR A 211 -12.85 19.42 9.19
C TYR A 211 -13.14 18.58 7.94
N PHE A 212 -14.09 19.02 7.10
CA PHE A 212 -14.48 18.27 5.90
C PHE A 212 -13.36 18.20 4.87
N LEU A 213 -12.71 19.33 4.57
CA LEU A 213 -11.64 19.38 3.57
C LEU A 213 -10.47 18.49 3.97
N LEU A 214 -9.99 18.60 5.22
CA LEU A 214 -8.88 17.79 5.69
C LEU A 214 -9.27 16.31 5.80
N ALA A 215 -10.46 16.00 6.31
CA ALA A 215 -10.92 14.62 6.40
C ALA A 215 -10.93 13.92 5.02
N PHE A 216 -11.46 14.59 4.00
CA PHE A 216 -11.46 14.05 2.64
C PHE A 216 -10.04 13.97 2.05
N LEU A 217 -9.17 14.92 2.35
CA LEU A 217 -7.77 14.86 1.95
C LEU A 217 -7.07 13.63 2.55
N TRP A 218 -7.24 13.37 3.85
CA TRP A 218 -6.64 12.23 4.54
C TRP A 218 -7.13 10.89 3.98
N LEU A 219 -8.44 10.78 3.70
CA LEU A 219 -9.02 9.60 3.07
C LEU A 219 -8.46 9.37 1.65
N GLY A 220 -8.29 10.43 0.86
CA GLY A 220 -7.64 10.36 -0.45
C GLY A 220 -6.17 9.93 -0.34
N PHE A 221 -5.44 10.48 0.62
CA PHE A 221 -4.06 10.10 0.88
C PHE A 221 -3.91 8.67 1.37
N ALA A 222 -4.85 8.14 2.17
CA ALA A 222 -4.84 6.75 2.60
C ALA A 222 -4.75 5.77 1.41
N ILE A 223 -5.50 6.05 0.33
CA ILE A 223 -5.47 5.26 -0.90
C ILE A 223 -4.10 5.37 -1.61
N LEU A 224 -3.49 6.56 -1.66
CA LEU A 224 -2.18 6.75 -2.28
C LEU A 224 -1.04 6.14 -1.46
N TYR A 225 -1.11 6.25 -0.14
CA TYR A 225 -0.16 5.64 0.81
C TYR A 225 -0.19 4.12 0.71
N MET A 226 -1.38 3.52 0.69
CA MET A 226 -1.57 2.09 0.45
C MET A 226 -0.90 1.63 -0.85
N GLN A 227 -0.95 2.44 -1.91
CA GLN A 227 -0.30 2.14 -3.19
C GLN A 227 1.21 2.44 -3.22
N LYS A 228 1.80 2.82 -2.08
CA LYS A 228 3.21 3.23 -1.94
C LYS A 228 3.58 4.42 -2.84
N ARG A 229 2.63 5.32 -3.12
CA ARG A 229 2.80 6.52 -3.96
C ARG A 229 2.98 7.79 -3.14
N THR A 230 3.87 7.76 -2.14
CA THR A 230 4.14 8.89 -1.23
C THR A 230 4.62 10.15 -1.95
N GLY A 231 5.43 10.00 -3.00
CA GLY A 231 5.87 11.12 -3.84
C GLY A 231 4.72 11.86 -4.51
N LEU A 232 3.66 11.15 -4.94
CA LEU A 232 2.48 11.80 -5.52
C LEU A 232 1.73 12.63 -4.48
N CYS A 233 1.67 12.20 -3.22
CA CYS A 233 1.07 13.00 -2.15
C CYS A 233 1.81 14.34 -1.99
N THR A 234 3.15 14.30 -2.08
CA THR A 234 3.99 15.51 -2.00
C THR A 234 3.72 16.46 -3.16
N ILE A 235 3.63 15.93 -4.39
CA ILE A 235 3.32 16.72 -5.59
C ILE A 235 1.91 17.34 -5.47
N ILE A 236 0.92 16.56 -5.01
CA ILE A 236 -0.45 17.03 -4.84
C ILE A 236 -0.54 18.16 -3.80
N VAL A 237 0.16 18.01 -2.67
CA VAL A 237 0.29 19.07 -1.66
C VAL A 237 0.92 20.31 -2.27
N ALA A 238 2.06 20.17 -2.96
CA ALA A 238 2.75 21.29 -3.59
C ALA A 238 1.87 22.02 -4.62
N LEU A 239 1.11 21.28 -5.43
CA LEU A 239 0.15 21.86 -6.39
C LEU A 239 -1.00 22.58 -5.68
N GLY A 240 -1.52 22.03 -4.58
CA GLY A 240 -2.53 22.73 -3.77
C GLY A 240 -2.00 24.05 -3.20
N ILE A 241 -0.77 24.05 -2.67
CA ILE A 241 -0.11 25.26 -2.17
C ILE A 241 0.13 26.26 -3.30
N LEU A 242 0.52 25.78 -4.49
CA LEU A 242 0.69 26.64 -5.67
C LEU A 242 -0.64 27.32 -6.04
N VAL A 243 -1.77 26.62 -5.96
CA VAL A 243 -3.10 27.22 -6.18
C VAL A 243 -3.41 28.28 -5.12
N VAL A 244 -3.16 28.00 -3.84
CA VAL A 244 -3.29 29.00 -2.76
C VAL A 244 -2.43 30.23 -3.07
N HIS A 245 -1.17 30.02 -3.47
CA HIS A 245 -0.22 31.08 -3.78
C HIS A 245 -0.68 31.96 -4.95
N ILE A 246 -1.17 31.35 -6.02
CA ILE A 246 -1.75 32.06 -7.18
C ILE A 246 -2.93 32.92 -6.71
N ILE A 247 -3.89 32.35 -5.99
CA ILE A 247 -5.08 33.08 -5.52
C ILE A 247 -4.67 34.24 -4.59
N MET A 248 -3.74 34.02 -3.68
CA MET A 248 -3.24 35.05 -2.78
C MET A 248 -2.56 36.19 -3.52
N THR A 249 -1.70 35.87 -4.49
CA THR A 249 -0.94 36.87 -5.26
C THR A 249 -1.85 37.71 -6.17
N PHE A 250 -2.80 37.09 -6.86
CA PHE A 250 -3.74 37.81 -7.73
C PHE A 250 -4.85 38.50 -6.93
N GLY A 251 -5.36 37.88 -5.87
CA GLY A 251 -6.43 38.42 -5.04
C GLY A 251 -6.02 39.65 -4.24
N GLN A 252 -4.76 39.71 -3.78
CA GLN A 252 -4.22 40.91 -3.12
C GLN A 252 -4.19 42.13 -4.04
N ARG A 253 -3.97 41.94 -5.35
CA ARG A 253 -3.99 43.04 -6.34
C ARG A 253 -5.39 43.61 -6.58
N ILE A 254 -6.44 42.80 -6.35
CA ILE A 254 -7.81 43.14 -6.72
C ILE A 254 -8.60 43.77 -5.54
N SER A 255 -8.01 43.86 -4.34
CA SER A 255 -8.59 44.52 -3.14
C SER A 255 -9.99 44.03 -2.70
N ILE A 256 -10.50 42.90 -3.21
CA ILE A 256 -11.92 42.56 -3.07
C ILE A 256 -12.29 41.99 -1.68
N PHE A 257 -11.43 41.28 -0.93
CA PHE A 257 -11.75 40.86 0.46
C PHE A 257 -10.48 40.56 1.28
N LYS A 258 -9.84 41.58 1.87
CA LYS A 258 -8.54 41.40 2.58
C LYS A 258 -8.59 40.40 3.75
N GLY A 259 -9.73 40.21 4.43
CA GLY A 259 -9.85 39.31 5.58
C GLY A 259 -10.25 37.86 5.28
N GLN A 260 -11.06 37.62 4.24
CA GLN A 260 -11.57 36.26 3.93
C GLN A 260 -10.86 35.58 2.75
N LEU A 261 -10.05 36.32 1.99
CA LEU A 261 -9.37 35.80 0.80
C LEU A 261 -8.57 34.53 1.11
N ILE A 262 -7.87 34.50 2.25
CA ILE A 262 -7.05 33.34 2.64
C ILE A 262 -7.90 32.07 2.84
N VAL A 263 -9.07 32.19 3.45
CA VAL A 263 -9.96 31.05 3.68
C VAL A 263 -10.48 30.51 2.34
N TRP A 264 -10.85 31.39 1.41
CA TRP A 264 -11.22 30.99 0.06
C TRP A 264 -10.06 30.35 -0.71
N ALA A 265 -8.85 30.90 -0.58
CA ALA A 265 -7.66 30.33 -1.19
C ALA A 265 -7.41 28.91 -0.66
N HIS A 266 -7.50 28.70 0.66
CA HIS A 266 -7.39 27.37 1.27
C HIS A 266 -8.49 26.43 0.80
N ILE A 267 -9.76 26.87 0.73
CA ILE A 267 -10.87 26.04 0.24
C ILE A 267 -10.56 25.55 -1.17
N VAL A 268 -10.15 26.44 -2.08
CA VAL A 268 -9.86 26.07 -3.47
C VAL A 268 -8.61 25.19 -3.54
N GLY A 269 -7.52 25.55 -2.86
CA GLY A 269 -6.28 24.77 -2.84
C GLY A 269 -6.45 23.36 -2.26
N LEU A 270 -7.15 23.23 -1.13
CA LEU A 270 -7.50 21.93 -0.54
C LEU A 270 -8.43 21.14 -1.46
N SER A 271 -9.45 21.77 -2.03
CA SER A 271 -10.36 21.11 -2.98
C SER A 271 -9.61 20.57 -4.20
N THR A 272 -8.67 21.34 -4.76
CA THR A 272 -7.80 20.87 -5.83
C THR A 272 -6.96 19.67 -5.39
N ALA A 273 -6.34 19.73 -4.20
CA ALA A 273 -5.55 18.63 -3.68
C ALA A 273 -6.39 17.35 -3.47
N ILE A 274 -7.61 17.50 -2.92
CA ILE A 274 -8.58 16.41 -2.71
C ILE A 274 -8.96 15.76 -4.04
N ILE A 275 -9.36 16.57 -5.03
CA ILE A 275 -9.75 16.10 -6.35
C ILE A 275 -8.59 15.33 -7.00
N LEU A 276 -7.38 15.89 -6.98
CA LEU A 276 -6.20 15.23 -7.53
C LEU A 276 -5.85 13.94 -6.79
N ALA A 277 -5.98 13.90 -5.46
CA ALA A 277 -5.75 12.70 -4.67
C ALA A 277 -6.73 11.58 -5.01
N PHE A 278 -8.02 11.88 -5.11
CA PHE A 278 -9.03 10.89 -5.48
C PHE A 278 -8.92 10.45 -6.93
N ILE A 279 -8.75 11.37 -7.88
CA ILE A 279 -8.58 11.03 -9.30
C ILE A 279 -7.35 10.14 -9.48
N SER A 280 -6.18 10.55 -8.96
CA SER A 280 -4.97 9.75 -9.10
C SER A 280 -5.08 8.39 -8.39
N GLY A 281 -5.61 8.37 -7.17
CA GLY A 281 -5.83 7.14 -6.41
C GLY A 281 -6.74 6.15 -7.15
N PHE A 282 -7.88 6.64 -7.65
CA PHE A 282 -8.85 5.85 -8.41
C PHE A 282 -8.28 5.36 -9.75
N LEU A 283 -7.63 6.23 -10.51
CA LEU A 283 -7.05 5.88 -11.82
C LEU A 283 -5.97 4.81 -11.69
N ILE A 284 -5.09 4.90 -10.69
CA ILE A 284 -4.02 3.91 -10.50
C ILE A 284 -4.64 2.56 -10.06
N LEU A 285 -5.61 2.60 -9.15
CA LEU A 285 -6.26 1.39 -8.64
C LEU A 285 -7.07 0.68 -9.73
N ARG A 286 -7.81 1.44 -10.55
CA ARG A 286 -8.57 0.92 -11.70
C ARG A 286 -7.66 0.36 -12.79
N ARG A 287 -6.56 1.03 -13.12
CA ARG A 287 -5.57 0.54 -14.09
C ARG A 287 -4.96 -0.79 -13.64
N ARG A 288 -4.70 -0.91 -12.34
CA ARG A 288 -4.17 -2.12 -11.72
C ARG A 288 -5.21 -3.26 -11.75
N ALA A 289 -6.44 -2.99 -11.32
CA ALA A 289 -7.53 -3.97 -11.38
C ALA A 289 -7.80 -4.48 -12.81
N ARG A 290 -7.82 -3.60 -13.82
CA ARG A 290 -8.06 -3.98 -15.22
C ARG A 290 -7.00 -4.93 -15.78
N LYS A 291 -5.73 -4.79 -15.38
CA LYS A 291 -4.65 -5.71 -15.78
C LYS A 291 -4.81 -7.10 -15.17
N SER A 292 -5.40 -7.18 -13.97
CA SER A 292 -5.67 -8.43 -13.26
C SER A 292 -6.96 -9.11 -13.76
N GLU A 293 -7.92 -8.33 -14.24
CA GLU A 293 -9.21 -8.80 -14.77
C GLU A 293 -9.09 -9.70 -16.01
N GLU A 294 -8.04 -9.52 -16.82
CA GLU A 294 -7.73 -10.42 -17.94
C GLU A 294 -7.26 -11.82 -17.48
N LEU A 295 -6.77 -11.95 -16.23
CA LEU A 295 -6.20 -13.19 -15.68
C LEU A 295 -7.10 -13.90 -14.66
N PHE A 296 -7.92 -13.17 -13.91
CA PHE A 296 -8.72 -13.72 -12.80
C PHE A 296 -10.13 -13.13 -12.77
N ARG A 297 -11.05 -13.74 -13.53
CA ARG A 297 -12.49 -13.45 -13.41
C ARG A 297 -13.03 -13.98 -12.08
N ALA A 298 -13.87 -13.17 -11.43
CA ALA A 298 -14.80 -13.56 -10.37
C ALA A 298 -14.22 -13.94 -8.98
N LYS A 299 -13.28 -13.17 -8.44
CA LYS A 299 -13.02 -13.24 -6.99
C LYS A 299 -14.07 -12.43 -6.21
N GLU A 300 -14.92 -13.15 -5.49
CA GLU A 300 -15.91 -12.57 -4.58
C GLU A 300 -15.23 -11.94 -3.36
N MET A 301 -15.86 -10.91 -2.80
CA MET A 301 -15.36 -10.34 -1.55
C MET A 301 -15.61 -11.33 -0.40
N PRO A 302 -14.66 -11.45 0.55
CA PRO A 302 -14.94 -12.10 1.82
C PRO A 302 -16.16 -11.47 2.48
N ARG A 303 -16.89 -12.25 3.29
CA ARG A 303 -18.04 -11.76 4.04
C ARG A 303 -17.65 -10.50 4.83
N PHE A 304 -18.44 -9.45 4.66
CA PHE A 304 -18.14 -8.13 5.19
C PHE A 304 -17.96 -8.12 6.72
N SER A 305 -18.71 -8.95 7.44
CA SER A 305 -18.58 -9.13 8.89
C SER A 305 -17.20 -9.67 9.31
N MET A 306 -16.68 -10.69 8.61
CA MET A 306 -15.33 -11.21 8.85
C MET A 306 -14.27 -10.17 8.53
N LEU A 307 -14.50 -9.40 7.45
CA LEU A 307 -13.61 -8.32 7.05
C LEU A 307 -13.54 -7.25 8.14
N ILE A 308 -14.67 -6.76 8.67
CA ILE A 308 -14.73 -5.82 9.81
C ILE A 308 -14.02 -6.39 11.04
N TYR A 309 -14.36 -7.62 11.45
CA TYR A 309 -13.77 -8.25 12.63
C TYR A 309 -12.24 -8.29 12.54
N SER A 310 -11.71 -8.66 11.37
CA SER A 310 -10.26 -8.74 11.15
C SER A 310 -9.54 -7.40 11.12
N VAL A 311 -10.26 -6.28 10.93
CA VAL A 311 -9.67 -4.94 10.84
C VAL A 311 -9.96 -4.04 12.02
N ALA A 312 -10.94 -4.39 12.85
CA ALA A 312 -11.35 -3.59 14.00
C ALA A 312 -10.18 -3.17 14.92
N PRO A 313 -9.20 -4.05 15.24
CA PRO A 313 -8.04 -3.62 16.04
C PRO A 313 -7.23 -2.49 15.39
N TYR A 314 -7.11 -2.50 14.06
CA TYR A 314 -6.38 -1.45 13.32
C TYR A 314 -7.17 -0.14 13.25
N PHE A 315 -8.50 -0.23 13.18
CA PHE A 315 -9.36 0.95 13.30
C PHE A 315 -9.18 1.62 14.65
N PHE A 316 -9.34 0.87 15.73
CA PHE A 316 -9.19 1.39 17.09
C PHE A 316 -7.77 1.90 17.33
N TYR A 317 -6.75 1.19 16.85
CA TYR A 317 -5.38 1.68 16.89
C TYR A 317 -5.26 3.06 16.24
N GLY A 318 -5.77 3.24 15.01
CA GLY A 318 -5.72 4.54 14.32
C GLY A 318 -6.48 5.63 15.06
N PHE A 319 -7.70 5.33 15.51
CA PHE A 319 -8.54 6.25 16.26
C PHE A 319 -7.88 6.70 17.56
N PHE A 320 -7.46 5.76 18.41
CA PHE A 320 -6.84 6.06 19.70
C PHE A 320 -5.46 6.69 19.54
N TYR A 321 -4.69 6.34 18.52
CA TYR A 321 -3.42 6.98 18.23
C TYR A 321 -3.59 8.49 18.01
N PHE A 322 -4.53 8.89 17.14
CA PHE A 322 -4.77 10.31 16.90
C PHE A 322 -5.47 11.01 18.05
N LEU A 323 -6.36 10.31 18.76
CA LEU A 323 -6.97 10.84 19.98
C LEU A 323 -5.89 11.16 21.01
N PHE A 324 -5.00 10.22 21.31
CA PHE A 324 -3.91 10.40 22.27
C PHE A 324 -2.94 11.50 21.85
N LEU A 325 -2.56 11.56 20.57
CA LEU A 325 -1.70 12.62 20.05
C LEU A 325 -2.32 14.01 20.20
N CYS A 326 -3.66 14.11 20.10
CA CYS A 326 -4.36 15.37 20.20
C CYS A 326 -4.84 15.70 21.63
N LEU A 327 -4.81 14.75 22.57
CA LEU A 327 -5.28 14.95 23.95
C LEU A 327 -4.55 16.11 24.63
N ASP A 328 -3.23 16.19 24.48
CA ASP A 328 -2.43 17.29 25.03
C ASP A 328 -2.96 18.66 24.57
N ARG A 329 -3.25 18.78 23.26
CA ARG A 329 -3.78 20.01 22.65
C ARG A 329 -5.23 20.33 22.98
N LEU A 330 -5.98 19.38 23.56
CA LEU A 330 -7.35 19.61 24.03
C LEU A 330 -7.37 20.05 25.49
N VAL A 331 -6.32 19.76 26.26
CA VAL A 331 -6.23 20.04 27.70
C VAL A 331 -5.52 21.37 27.97
N SER A 332 -4.56 21.74 27.13
CA SER A 332 -3.87 23.06 27.14
C SER A 332 -4.68 24.13 26.43
#